data_AF-A0A3A5WE60-F1
#
_entry.id   AF-A0A3A5WE60-F1
#
_cell.length_a   1.000
_cell.length_b   1.000
_cell.length_c   1.000
_cell.angle_alpha   90.00
_cell.angle_beta   90.00
_cell.angle_gamma   90.00
#
_symmetry.space_group_name_H-M   'P 1'
#
loop_
_entity.id
_entity.type
_entity.pdbx_description
1 polymer ?
#
loop_
_entity_poly.entity_id
_entity_poly.type
_entity_poly.pdbx_seq_one_letter_code
_entity_poly.pdbx_strand_id
1 'polypeptide(L)'
;MDGMSEEFDGLAALFGDIREGTVQEVRRDDMLDSMLNIAKSAKVAARLVTEIVEEHEDRMQLDEEGHLIIVGRLAIYRVDVKSFMGKFVNPFSYNSFDVVEVHPKTGLVKEPKSACVQVRHQENMPAYDLFAGYLLGLLNDEVSWLHESLSPLRRTLFQIYGLARSPLSPSMERHFANTVGGEFDFVNDTFTFEGTNGWSWRLHYGLPLNKGYRIEYQKPRQTWWNLLFDDHEKETTGHYSVCGFFEVVEHLGEAPGGLKGASDWQTDPILLRKIAADYPALAKSLVGKITSSDYSPDEIYTDFEEPIDGEKADIIKDLDIQVLQTAGVPLAHA
;
A
#
# COMPACT_ATOMS: atom_id res chain seq x y z
N MET A 1 59.89 -23.59 28.76
CA MET A 1 59.28 -24.68 29.54
C MET A 1 58.02 -24.08 30.10
N ASP A 2 56.82 -24.36 29.63
CA ASP A 2 56.27 -25.44 28.80
C ASP A 2 55.12 -24.80 27.98
N GLY A 3 54.85 -25.15 26.73
CA GLY A 3 54.76 -26.51 26.19
C GLY A 3 53.27 -26.85 26.10
N MET A 4 52.68 -26.54 24.93
CA MET A 4 51.27 -26.73 24.57
C MET A 4 50.74 -28.16 24.83
N SER A 5 49.47 -28.25 25.24
CA SER A 5 48.55 -29.29 24.77
C SER A 5 47.10 -28.84 24.95
N GLU A 6 46.59 -28.00 24.05
CA GLU A 6 45.17 -28.03 23.74
C GLU A 6 44.91 -29.40 23.09
N GLU A 7 44.35 -30.32 23.87
CA GLU A 7 43.79 -31.56 23.34
C GLU A 7 42.60 -31.20 22.46
N PHE A 8 42.87 -31.14 21.16
CA PHE A 8 41.85 -31.06 20.12
C PHE A 8 41.11 -32.40 20.11
N ASP A 9 39.96 -32.47 20.79
CA ASP A 9 39.06 -33.62 20.72
C ASP A 9 38.35 -33.65 19.36
N GLY A 10 39.10 -34.08 18.35
CA GLY A 10 38.63 -34.20 16.97
C GLY A 10 37.55 -35.27 16.78
N LEU A 11 37.24 -36.09 17.79
CA LEU A 11 36.22 -37.14 17.72
C LEU A 11 34.81 -36.59 18.00
N ALA A 12 34.66 -35.71 18.99
CA ALA A 12 33.40 -34.99 19.25
C ALA A 12 33.02 -34.03 18.10
N ALA A 13 34.02 -33.51 17.37
CA ALA A 13 33.81 -32.65 16.20
C ALA A 13 33.44 -33.43 14.92
N LEU A 14 33.76 -34.73 14.83
CA LEU A 14 33.48 -35.57 13.65
C LEU A 14 32.20 -36.40 13.76
N PHE A 15 31.82 -36.80 14.98
CA PHE A 15 30.62 -37.57 15.26
C PHE A 15 29.84 -36.81 16.32
N GLY A 16 28.87 -35.99 15.90
CA GLY A 16 28.07 -35.17 16.82
C GLY A 16 27.55 -35.99 18.01
N ASP A 17 27.42 -35.34 19.18
CA ASP A 17 27.07 -35.92 20.49
C ASP A 17 26.40 -37.31 20.38
N ILE A 18 27.13 -38.35 20.78
CA ILE A 18 26.59 -39.71 20.86
C ILE A 18 25.57 -39.73 22.00
N ARG A 19 24.29 -39.51 21.65
CA ARG A 19 23.18 -39.53 22.62
C ARG A 19 22.80 -40.98 22.91
N GLU A 20 22.98 -41.40 24.17
CA GLU A 20 22.61 -42.74 24.64
C GLU A 20 21.09 -42.87 24.77
N GLY A 21 20.51 -43.90 24.13
CA GLY A 21 19.07 -44.19 24.19
C GLY A 21 18.57 -44.95 22.97
N THR A 22 17.32 -45.41 23.03
CA THR A 22 16.61 -45.91 21.85
C THR A 22 16.34 -44.78 20.86
N VAL A 23 16.16 -45.09 19.58
CA VAL A 23 15.83 -44.09 18.54
C VAL A 23 14.59 -43.25 18.91
N GLN A 24 13.63 -43.82 19.64
CA GLN A 24 12.44 -43.11 20.09
C GLN A 24 12.70 -42.19 21.30
N GLU A 25 13.64 -42.54 22.18
CA GLU A 25 14.05 -41.66 23.29
C GLU A 25 14.79 -40.44 22.75
N VAL A 26 15.76 -40.63 21.86
CA VAL A 26 16.48 -39.51 21.21
C VAL A 26 15.51 -38.56 20.49
N ARG A 27 14.53 -39.08 19.74
CA ARG A 27 13.52 -38.25 19.05
C ARG A 27 12.60 -37.51 20.02
N ARG A 28 12.27 -38.11 21.17
CA ARG A 28 11.46 -37.44 22.21
C ARG A 28 12.25 -36.33 22.89
N ASP A 29 13.54 -36.55 23.11
CA ASP A 29 14.44 -35.54 23.68
C ASP A 29 14.65 -34.39 22.68
N ASP A 30 14.86 -34.68 21.39
CA ASP A 30 14.91 -33.65 20.33
C ASP A 30 13.63 -32.81 20.27
N MET A 31 12.47 -33.46 20.42
CA MET A 31 11.17 -32.78 20.46
C MET A 31 11.08 -31.86 21.69
N LEU A 32 11.47 -32.35 22.87
CA LEU A 32 11.46 -31.56 24.11
C LEU A 32 12.45 -30.40 24.03
N ASP A 33 13.67 -30.63 23.57
CA ASP A 33 14.70 -29.61 23.37
C ASP A 33 14.22 -28.52 22.40
N SER A 34 13.55 -28.91 21.32
CA SER A 34 12.95 -27.96 20.38
C SER A 34 11.90 -27.08 21.06
N MET A 35 10.99 -27.67 21.86
CA MET A 35 9.98 -26.91 22.63
C MET A 35 10.63 -25.96 23.65
N LEU A 36 11.66 -26.42 24.37
CA LEU A 36 12.38 -25.60 25.36
C LEU A 36 13.17 -24.47 24.71
N ASN A 37 13.79 -24.72 23.55
CA ASN A 37 14.50 -23.70 22.78
C ASN A 37 13.54 -22.60 22.30
N ILE A 38 12.35 -22.95 21.83
CA ILE A 38 11.31 -21.97 21.46
C ILE A 38 10.93 -21.11 22.68
N ALA A 39 10.68 -21.73 23.84
CA ALA A 39 10.34 -20.99 25.06
C ALA A 39 11.47 -20.06 25.53
N LYS A 40 12.73 -20.51 25.42
CA LYS A 40 13.91 -19.70 25.76
C LYS A 40 14.07 -18.50 24.82
N SER A 41 13.93 -18.70 23.52
CA SER A 41 13.97 -17.62 22.53
C SER A 41 12.84 -16.60 22.77
N ALA A 42 11.64 -17.07 23.09
CA ALA A 42 10.52 -16.20 23.45
C ALA A 42 10.83 -15.34 24.69
N LYS A 43 11.47 -15.91 25.72
CA LYS A 43 11.88 -15.14 26.91
C LYS A 43 12.89 -14.04 26.58
N VAL A 44 13.85 -14.29 25.69
CA VAL A 44 14.83 -13.29 25.25
C VAL A 44 14.12 -12.17 24.49
N ALA A 45 13.27 -12.52 23.54
CA ALA A 45 12.52 -11.56 22.73
C ALA A 45 11.56 -10.69 23.58
N ALA A 46 10.96 -11.24 24.64
CA ALA A 46 10.14 -10.46 25.57
C ALA A 46 10.94 -9.40 26.35
N ARG A 47 12.21 -9.70 26.68
CA ARG A 47 13.12 -8.71 27.29
C ARG A 47 13.47 -7.60 26.32
N LEU A 48 13.76 -7.93 25.06
CA LEU A 48 14.01 -6.95 24.02
C LEU A 48 12.82 -5.97 23.85
N VAL A 49 11.59 -6.48 23.83
CA VAL A 49 10.39 -5.62 23.78
C VAL A 49 10.34 -4.66 24.97
N THR A 50 10.67 -5.14 26.17
CA THR A 50 10.68 -4.31 27.38
C THR A 50 11.77 -3.23 27.29
N GLU A 51 12.98 -3.60 26.88
CA GLU A 51 14.10 -2.69 26.65
C GLU A 51 13.74 -1.60 25.62
N ILE A 52 13.07 -1.95 24.52
CA ILE A 52 12.59 -0.97 23.52
C ILE A 52 11.62 0.05 24.13
N VAL A 53 10.69 -0.40 24.99
CA VAL A 53 9.73 0.49 25.63
C VAL A 53 10.43 1.39 26.65
N GLU A 54 11.38 0.85 27.42
CA GLU A 54 12.17 1.61 28.41
C GLU A 54 13.09 2.65 27.73
N GLU A 55 13.77 2.28 26.65
CA GLU A 55 14.64 3.19 25.88
C GLU A 55 13.87 4.33 25.21
N HIS A 56 12.57 4.16 24.99
CA HIS A 56 11.68 5.13 24.35
C HIS A 56 10.54 5.60 25.26
N GLU A 57 10.74 5.68 26.59
CA GLU A 57 9.72 6.07 27.58
C GLU A 57 9.08 7.44 27.30
N ASP A 58 9.79 8.35 26.62
CA ASP A 58 9.29 9.67 26.22
C ASP A 58 8.23 9.59 25.11
N ARG A 59 8.19 8.47 24.37
CA ARG A 59 7.31 8.24 23.23
C ARG A 59 6.48 6.96 23.34
N MET A 60 6.77 6.08 24.30
CA MET A 60 6.06 4.83 24.53
C MET A 60 5.62 4.75 25.99
N GLN A 61 4.32 4.76 26.25
CA GLN A 61 3.78 4.76 27.61
C GLN A 61 2.55 3.85 27.71
N LEU A 62 2.40 3.16 28.83
CA LEU A 62 1.18 2.41 29.13
C LEU A 62 0.13 3.35 29.73
N ASP A 63 -1.10 3.27 29.23
CA ASP A 63 -2.23 3.97 29.83
C ASP A 63 -2.82 3.18 31.04
N GLU A 64 -3.83 3.75 31.69
CA GLU A 64 -4.49 3.15 32.86
C GLU A 64 -5.18 1.81 32.55
N GLU A 65 -5.53 1.56 31.29
CA GLU A 65 -6.17 0.34 30.82
C GLU A 65 -5.15 -0.76 30.43
N GLY A 66 -3.86 -0.38 30.37
CA GLY A 66 -2.75 -1.23 29.96
C GLY A 66 -2.57 -1.31 28.45
N HIS A 67 -3.09 -0.33 27.70
CA HIS A 67 -2.78 -0.15 26.28
C HIS A 67 -1.46 0.61 26.13
N LEU A 68 -0.67 0.23 25.14
CA LEU A 68 0.58 0.91 24.83
C LEU A 68 0.31 2.06 23.87
N ILE A 69 0.57 3.28 24.34
CA ILE A 69 0.55 4.50 23.57
C ILE A 69 1.92 4.69 22.93
N ILE A 70 1.96 4.81 21.61
CA ILE A 70 3.17 5.04 20.82
C ILE A 70 3.03 6.37 20.10
N VAL A 71 3.90 7.31 20.42
CA VAL A 71 3.96 8.63 19.80
C VAL A 71 4.91 8.55 18.60
N GLY A 72 4.37 8.16 17.44
CA GLY A 72 5.05 8.20 16.13
C GLY A 72 5.39 9.63 15.70
N ARG A 73 6.00 9.82 14.54
CA ARG A 73 6.23 11.15 13.96
C ARG A 73 5.00 11.66 13.20
N LEU A 74 4.26 10.77 12.55
CA LEU A 74 3.06 11.08 11.77
C LEU A 74 1.79 11.02 12.62
N ALA A 75 1.69 10.07 13.56
CA ALA A 75 0.47 9.84 14.34
C ALA A 75 0.77 9.44 15.80
N ILE A 76 -0.30 9.30 16.58
CA ILE A 76 -0.25 8.62 17.89
C ILE A 76 -1.02 7.31 17.74
N TYR A 77 -0.44 6.22 18.22
CA TYR A 77 -1.01 4.88 18.14
C TYR A 77 -1.37 4.38 19.53
N ARG A 78 -2.49 3.69 19.65
CA ARG A 78 -2.89 3.00 20.88
C ARG A 78 -3.10 1.52 20.57
N VAL A 79 -2.27 0.69 21.21
CA VAL A 79 -2.15 -0.74 20.92
C VAL A 79 -2.69 -1.53 22.11
N ASP A 80 -3.63 -2.44 21.86
CA ASP A 80 -4.08 -3.40 22.86
C ASP A 80 -3.06 -4.52 23.02
N VAL A 81 -2.10 -4.31 23.93
CA VAL A 81 -1.05 -5.27 24.25
C VAL A 81 -1.64 -6.59 24.76
N LYS A 82 -2.75 -6.56 25.51
CA LYS A 82 -3.34 -7.78 26.08
C LYS A 82 -3.91 -8.66 24.97
N SER A 83 -4.65 -8.05 24.04
CA SER A 83 -5.16 -8.74 22.86
C SER A 83 -4.02 -9.31 22.00
N PHE A 84 -2.96 -8.53 21.80
CA PHE A 84 -1.77 -8.98 21.08
C PHE A 84 -1.09 -10.17 21.77
N MET A 85 -0.87 -10.09 23.08
CA MET A 85 -0.26 -11.16 23.88
C MET A 85 -1.10 -12.44 23.89
N GLY A 86 -2.44 -12.33 23.84
CA GLY A 86 -3.34 -13.48 23.79
C GLY A 86 -3.06 -14.43 22.61
N LYS A 87 -2.51 -13.91 21.51
CA LYS A 87 -2.15 -14.70 20.32
C LYS A 87 -1.00 -15.67 20.58
N PHE A 88 -0.06 -15.28 21.43
CA PHE A 88 1.09 -16.11 21.77
C PHE A 88 0.74 -17.19 22.79
N VAL A 89 -0.35 -17.00 23.54
CA VAL A 89 -0.86 -18.00 24.49
C VAL A 89 -1.55 -19.15 23.76
N ASN A 90 -2.35 -18.85 22.74
CA ASN A 90 -3.02 -19.88 21.93
C ASN A 90 -3.12 -19.47 20.45
N PRO A 91 -2.13 -19.87 19.62
CA PRO A 91 -2.10 -19.50 18.21
C PRO A 91 -3.24 -20.11 17.39
N PHE A 92 -3.91 -21.15 17.88
CA PHE A 92 -5.02 -21.84 17.19
C PHE A 92 -6.40 -21.24 17.48
N SER A 93 -6.50 -20.34 18.46
CA SER A 93 -7.79 -19.73 18.86
C SER A 93 -8.14 -18.45 18.09
N TYR A 94 -7.29 -18.04 17.15
CA TYR A 94 -7.26 -16.66 16.68
C TYR A 94 -7.67 -16.52 15.22
N ASN A 95 -8.67 -15.65 14.96
CA ASN A 95 -9.33 -15.48 13.65
C ASN A 95 -9.34 -14.03 13.10
N SER A 96 -8.63 -13.05 13.70
CA SER A 96 -8.74 -11.62 13.31
C SER A 96 -7.40 -10.91 13.10
N PHE A 97 -7.36 -9.70 12.53
CA PHE A 97 -6.10 -8.92 12.41
C PHE A 97 -5.87 -8.02 13.63
N ASP A 98 -4.62 -7.62 13.90
CA ASP A 98 -4.33 -6.59 14.91
C ASP A 98 -4.86 -5.25 14.43
N VAL A 99 -5.87 -4.75 15.12
CA VAL A 99 -6.45 -3.44 14.87
C VAL A 99 -5.82 -2.45 15.85
N VAL A 100 -5.21 -1.41 15.30
CA VAL A 100 -4.55 -0.34 16.05
C VAL A 100 -5.40 0.89 16.00
N GLU A 101 -5.60 1.53 17.14
CA GLU A 101 -6.19 2.88 17.16
C GLU A 101 -5.14 3.87 16.67
N VAL A 102 -5.52 4.66 15.67
CA VAL A 102 -4.69 5.70 15.06
C VAL A 102 -5.33 7.05 15.34
N HIS A 103 -4.59 7.90 16.02
CA HIS A 103 -4.98 9.25 16.38
C HIS A 103 -4.10 10.28 15.65
N PRO A 104 -4.62 11.48 15.35
CA PRO A 104 -3.81 12.56 14.83
C PRO A 104 -2.71 12.96 15.82
N LYS A 105 -1.64 13.53 15.28
CA LYS A 105 -0.46 13.97 16.03
C LYS A 105 -0.78 15.05 17.07
N THR A 106 -1.92 15.72 16.92
CA THR A 106 -2.42 16.75 17.85
C THR A 106 -2.92 16.18 19.19
N GLY A 107 -3.22 14.87 19.27
CA GLY A 107 -3.62 14.23 20.51
C GLY A 107 -4.66 13.11 20.34
N LEU A 108 -4.98 12.45 21.46
CA LEU A 108 -5.97 11.39 21.51
C LEU A 108 -7.39 11.95 21.31
N VAL A 109 -7.99 11.65 20.17
CA VAL A 109 -9.38 12.00 19.82
C VAL A 109 -10.37 10.96 20.35
N LYS A 110 -11.63 11.38 20.55
CA LYS A 110 -12.72 10.51 21.02
C LYS A 110 -13.09 9.40 20.04
N GLU A 111 -12.97 9.67 18.75
CA GLU A 111 -13.30 8.73 17.67
C GLU A 111 -12.02 8.46 16.86
N PRO A 112 -11.14 7.56 17.33
CA PRO A 112 -9.96 7.18 16.57
C PRO A 112 -10.33 6.45 15.29
N LYS A 113 -9.42 6.51 14.32
CA LYS A 113 -9.46 5.59 13.17
C LYS A 113 -8.75 4.30 13.53
N SER A 114 -9.00 3.26 12.74
CA SER A 114 -8.45 1.93 13.00
C SER A 114 -7.68 1.43 11.80
N ALA A 115 -6.46 0.96 12.02
CA ALA A 115 -5.62 0.40 10.96
C ALA A 115 -5.21 -1.04 11.30
N CYS A 116 -5.26 -1.92 10.31
CA CYS A 116 -4.64 -3.24 10.40
C CYS A 116 -3.15 -3.11 10.07
N VAL A 117 -2.26 -3.28 11.04
CA VAL A 117 -0.81 -3.13 10.82
C VAL A 117 -0.17 -4.50 10.81
N GLN A 118 0.36 -4.91 9.65
CA GLN A 118 1.04 -6.18 9.46
C GLN A 118 2.53 -5.96 9.29
N VAL A 119 3.32 -6.60 10.16
CA VAL A 119 4.77 -6.67 10.01
C VAL A 119 5.12 -7.89 9.17
N ARG A 120 6.14 -7.77 8.32
CA ARG A 120 6.68 -8.92 7.60
C ARG A 120 7.22 -9.93 8.62
N HIS A 121 6.62 -11.11 8.66
CA HIS A 121 7.15 -12.22 9.44
C HIS A 121 8.24 -12.94 8.63
N GLN A 122 9.26 -13.43 9.32
CA GLN A 122 10.18 -14.44 8.78
C GLN A 122 9.82 -15.78 9.42
N GLU A 123 9.92 -16.89 8.68
CA GLU A 123 9.47 -18.22 9.13
C GLU A 123 10.07 -18.65 10.48
N ASN A 124 11.29 -18.20 10.78
CA ASN A 124 12.03 -18.55 12.00
C ASN A 124 12.07 -17.43 13.05
N MET A 125 11.27 -16.37 12.90
CA MET A 125 11.27 -15.24 13.82
C MET A 125 10.52 -15.60 15.12
N PRO A 126 11.16 -15.47 16.30
CA PRO A 126 10.47 -15.58 17.58
C PRO A 126 9.25 -14.64 17.64
N ALA A 127 8.19 -15.12 18.28
CA ALA A 127 6.90 -14.44 18.29
C ALA A 127 6.96 -13.00 18.84
N TYR A 128 7.75 -12.75 19.88
CA TYR A 128 7.91 -11.39 20.44
C TYR A 128 8.87 -10.50 19.63
N ASP A 129 9.71 -11.05 18.74
CA ASP A 129 10.50 -10.23 17.81
C ASP A 129 9.59 -9.58 16.76
N LEU A 130 8.51 -10.27 16.38
CA LEU A 130 7.45 -9.68 15.55
C LEU A 130 6.82 -8.47 16.25
N PHE A 131 6.60 -8.57 17.57
CA PHE A 131 6.07 -7.46 18.36
C PHE A 131 7.07 -6.30 18.44
N ALA A 132 8.34 -6.59 18.67
CA ALA A 132 9.39 -5.56 18.66
C ALA A 132 9.45 -4.82 17.32
N GLY A 133 9.45 -5.55 16.20
CA GLY A 133 9.40 -4.97 14.86
C GLY A 133 8.15 -4.14 14.61
N TYR A 134 7.01 -4.56 15.15
CA TYR A 134 5.75 -3.83 15.10
C TYR A 134 5.82 -2.49 15.84
N LEU A 135 6.32 -2.50 17.08
CA LEU A 135 6.47 -1.27 17.90
C LEU A 135 7.42 -0.28 17.24
N LEU A 136 8.58 -0.75 16.77
CA LEU A 136 9.56 0.08 16.09
C LEU A 136 9.05 0.60 14.74
N GLY A 137 8.24 -0.19 14.03
CA GLY A 137 7.60 0.23 12.78
C GLY A 137 6.62 1.39 12.98
N LEU A 138 5.82 1.36 14.05
CA LEU A 138 4.92 2.45 14.44
C LEU A 138 5.67 3.67 14.99
N LEU A 139 6.74 3.44 15.76
CA LEU A 139 7.58 4.54 16.27
C LEU A 139 8.26 5.32 15.12
N ASN A 140 8.63 4.61 14.04
CA ASN A 140 9.26 5.14 12.84
C ASN A 140 8.29 5.23 11.65
N ASP A 141 7.04 5.56 11.94
CA ASP A 141 5.94 5.71 10.97
C ASP A 141 6.28 6.60 9.76
N GLU A 142 7.13 7.62 9.91
CA GLU A 142 7.54 8.50 8.81
C GLU A 142 8.18 7.79 7.61
N VAL A 143 8.80 6.62 7.85
CA VAL A 143 9.44 5.81 6.81
C VAL A 143 8.55 4.61 6.48
N SER A 144 8.00 3.96 7.50
CA SER A 144 7.32 2.69 7.33
C SER A 144 5.99 2.84 6.58
N TRP A 145 5.27 3.95 6.73
CA TRP A 145 3.92 4.11 6.17
C TRP A 145 3.83 4.06 4.63
N LEU A 146 4.94 4.34 3.93
CA LEU A 146 5.03 4.26 2.47
C LEU A 146 5.29 2.84 1.97
N HIS A 147 5.63 1.92 2.86
CA HIS A 147 5.87 0.52 2.50
C HIS A 147 4.54 -0.17 2.11
N GLU A 148 4.59 -0.98 1.05
CA GLU A 148 3.40 -1.63 0.47
C GLU A 148 2.59 -2.46 1.48
N SER A 149 3.28 -3.20 2.36
CA SER A 149 2.64 -4.02 3.40
C SER A 149 1.86 -3.20 4.45
N LEU A 150 2.05 -1.88 4.49
CA LEU A 150 1.37 -0.96 5.39
C LEU A 150 0.31 -0.10 4.69
N SER A 151 -0.21 -0.56 3.54
CA SER A 151 -1.35 0.08 2.85
C SER A 151 -2.54 0.41 3.76
N PRO A 152 -2.98 -0.43 4.73
CA PRO A 152 -4.06 -0.06 5.64
C PRO A 152 -3.70 1.11 6.57
N LEU A 153 -2.44 1.19 7.03
CA LEU A 153 -1.95 2.34 7.80
C LEU A 153 -1.92 3.60 6.93
N ARG A 154 -1.41 3.50 5.70
CA ARG A 154 -1.41 4.59 4.73
C ARG A 154 -2.81 5.14 4.50
N ARG A 155 -3.78 4.28 4.21
CA ARG A 155 -5.19 4.66 4.03
C ARG A 155 -5.74 5.38 5.26
N THR A 156 -5.43 4.87 6.45
CA THR A 156 -5.88 5.46 7.72
C THR A 156 -5.28 6.86 7.94
N LEU A 157 -3.99 7.03 7.67
CA LEU A 157 -3.32 8.32 7.75
C LEU A 157 -3.93 9.33 6.77
N PHE A 158 -4.26 8.90 5.55
CA PHE A 158 -4.98 9.72 4.57
C PHE A 158 -6.39 10.11 5.03
N GLN A 159 -7.12 9.24 5.73
CA GLN A 159 -8.42 9.59 6.30
C GLN A 159 -8.30 10.64 7.42
N ILE A 160 -7.16 10.67 8.12
CA ILE A 160 -6.92 11.63 9.21
C ILE A 160 -6.49 12.98 8.65
N TYR A 161 -5.57 13.00 7.70
CA TYR A 161 -4.89 14.22 7.25
C TYR A 161 -5.26 14.69 5.85
N GLY A 162 -5.75 13.78 4.99
CA GLY A 162 -5.94 14.04 3.57
C GLY A 162 -4.63 14.45 2.86
N LEU A 163 -4.78 15.21 1.78
CA LEU A 163 -3.68 15.76 0.98
C LEU A 163 -3.30 17.19 1.39
N ALA A 164 -4.05 17.79 2.33
CA ALA A 164 -3.71 19.09 2.88
C ALA A 164 -2.37 19.03 3.63
N ARG A 165 -1.73 20.19 3.79
CA ARG A 165 -0.44 20.28 4.47
C ARG A 165 -0.55 19.73 5.90
N SER A 166 0.22 18.69 6.18
CA SER A 166 0.11 17.89 7.40
C SER A 166 1.46 17.25 7.76
N PRO A 167 1.57 16.52 8.88
CA PRO A 167 2.75 15.74 9.20
C PRO A 167 3.15 14.73 8.10
N LEU A 168 2.22 14.29 7.24
CA LEU A 168 2.51 13.40 6.11
C LEU A 168 3.32 14.08 5.02
N SER A 169 3.08 15.39 4.79
CA SER A 169 3.55 16.12 3.61
C SER A 169 5.05 15.95 3.34
N PRO A 170 5.97 16.13 4.31
CA PRO A 170 7.40 16.05 4.01
C PRO A 170 7.86 14.69 3.48
N SER A 171 7.31 13.60 4.01
CA SER A 171 7.62 12.24 3.55
C SER A 171 6.95 11.92 2.21
N MET A 172 5.73 12.40 2.01
CA MET A 172 4.95 12.23 0.78
C MET A 172 5.56 12.99 -0.40
N GLU A 173 5.92 14.27 -0.21
CA GLU A 173 6.63 15.09 -1.21
C GLU A 173 7.92 14.39 -1.66
N ARG A 174 8.73 13.92 -0.70
CA ARG A 174 9.98 13.21 -1.01
C ARG A 174 9.73 11.92 -1.77
N HIS A 175 8.69 11.17 -1.41
CA HIS A 175 8.33 9.94 -2.10
C HIS A 175 8.01 10.22 -3.57
N PHE A 176 7.06 11.12 -3.83
CA PHE A 176 6.61 11.41 -5.20
C PHE A 176 7.64 12.17 -6.04
N ALA A 177 8.46 13.03 -5.43
CA ALA A 177 9.61 13.62 -6.11
C ALA A 177 10.60 12.55 -6.59
N ASN A 178 10.81 11.49 -5.80
CA ASN A 178 11.72 10.40 -6.14
C ASN A 178 11.13 9.37 -7.11
N THR A 179 9.82 9.09 -7.03
CA THR A 179 9.18 8.04 -7.85
C THR A 179 8.71 8.54 -9.21
N VAL A 180 8.11 9.73 -9.27
CA VAL A 180 7.49 10.27 -10.49
C VAL A 180 7.95 11.69 -10.82
N GLY A 181 8.94 12.23 -10.11
CA GLY A 181 9.35 13.62 -10.27
C GLY A 181 8.24 14.61 -9.94
N GLY A 182 7.33 14.23 -9.03
CA GLY A 182 6.13 15.00 -8.73
C GLY A 182 6.36 16.16 -7.76
N GLU A 183 5.58 17.22 -7.91
CA GLU A 183 5.64 18.44 -7.11
C GLU A 183 4.26 18.79 -6.53
N PHE A 184 4.21 19.06 -5.22
CA PHE A 184 3.01 19.55 -4.55
C PHE A 184 3.03 21.08 -4.46
N ASP A 185 1.91 21.69 -4.83
CA ASP A 185 1.61 23.09 -4.57
C ASP A 185 0.40 23.16 -3.64
N PHE A 186 0.67 23.28 -2.34
CA PHE A 186 -0.35 23.42 -1.30
C PHE A 186 -1.01 24.79 -1.24
N VAL A 187 -0.55 25.77 -2.03
CA VAL A 187 -1.23 27.09 -2.13
C VAL A 187 -2.41 26.98 -3.08
N ASN A 188 -2.23 26.24 -4.18
CA ASN A 188 -3.26 26.01 -5.18
C ASN A 188 -3.96 24.64 -5.04
N ASP A 189 -3.58 23.84 -4.04
CA ASP A 189 -4.04 22.46 -3.82
C ASP A 189 -3.88 21.57 -5.06
N THR A 190 -2.72 21.72 -5.73
CA THR A 190 -2.37 20.96 -6.93
C THR A 190 -1.18 20.04 -6.72
N PHE A 191 -1.15 18.95 -7.47
CA PHE A 191 -0.01 18.05 -7.59
C PHE A 191 0.29 17.83 -9.07
N THR A 192 1.52 18.09 -9.49
CA THR A 192 1.96 17.95 -10.89
C THR A 192 3.07 16.94 -11.02
N PHE A 193 3.05 16.13 -12.08
CA PHE A 193 4.06 15.10 -12.33
C PHE A 193 4.11 14.75 -13.81
N GLU A 194 5.18 14.09 -14.23
CA GLU A 194 5.34 13.66 -15.62
C GLU A 194 4.66 12.30 -15.85
N GLY A 195 4.00 12.18 -16.99
CA GLY A 195 3.60 10.92 -17.58
C GLY A 195 4.60 10.46 -18.64
N THR A 196 4.17 9.54 -19.49
CA THR A 196 5.01 9.04 -20.59
C THR A 196 4.83 9.85 -21.88
N ASN A 197 5.75 9.67 -22.82
CA ASN A 197 5.72 10.34 -24.14
C ASN A 197 5.67 11.88 -24.09
N GLY A 198 6.12 12.50 -22.99
CA GLY A 198 6.13 13.95 -22.80
C GLY A 198 4.78 14.54 -22.40
N TRP A 199 3.86 13.71 -21.91
CA TRP A 199 2.65 14.18 -21.24
C TRP A 199 2.98 14.56 -19.80
N SER A 200 2.31 15.57 -19.28
CA SER A 200 2.37 15.94 -17.87
C SER A 200 0.95 15.98 -17.30
N TRP A 201 0.83 15.65 -16.02
CA TRP A 201 -0.44 15.53 -15.30
C TRP A 201 -0.54 16.56 -14.19
N ARG A 202 -1.77 16.96 -13.89
CA ARG A 202 -2.10 17.82 -12.78
C ARG A 202 -3.36 17.33 -12.10
N LEU A 203 -3.26 17.08 -10.80
CA LEU A 203 -4.37 16.73 -9.94
C LEU A 203 -4.69 17.93 -9.06
N HIS A 204 -5.98 18.27 -8.92
CA HIS A 204 -6.44 19.22 -7.90
C HIS A 204 -7.16 18.43 -6.80
N TYR A 205 -6.71 18.59 -5.55
CA TYR A 205 -7.20 17.82 -4.40
C TYR A 205 -7.88 18.65 -3.31
N GLY A 206 -8.01 19.98 -3.49
CA GLY A 206 -8.63 20.90 -2.53
C GLY A 206 -10.02 21.40 -2.92
N LEU A 207 -10.71 20.73 -3.85
CA LEU A 207 -12.00 21.19 -4.36
C LEU A 207 -13.16 20.73 -3.46
N PRO A 208 -13.86 21.64 -2.74
CA PRO A 208 -14.77 21.28 -1.64
C PRO A 208 -16.07 20.59 -2.09
N LEU A 209 -16.43 20.69 -3.37
CA LEU A 209 -17.65 20.09 -3.93
C LEU A 209 -17.40 18.77 -4.66
N ASN A 210 -16.12 18.41 -4.84
CA ASN A 210 -15.73 17.23 -5.59
C ASN A 210 -15.54 16.07 -4.61
N LYS A 211 -15.92 14.88 -5.04
CA LYS A 211 -15.65 13.66 -4.27
C LYS A 211 -14.22 13.21 -4.51
N GLY A 212 -13.79 13.21 -5.78
CA GLY A 212 -12.42 12.94 -6.17
C GLY A 212 -11.66 14.18 -6.61
N TYR A 213 -10.56 13.94 -7.30
CA TYR A 213 -9.70 14.93 -7.93
C TYR A 213 -10.29 15.45 -9.24
N ARG A 214 -10.03 16.72 -9.52
CA ARG A 214 -10.03 17.24 -10.89
C ARG A 214 -8.70 16.88 -11.54
N ILE A 215 -8.76 16.29 -12.73
CA ILE A 215 -7.60 15.77 -13.45
C ILE A 215 -7.43 16.57 -14.74
N GLU A 216 -6.25 17.15 -14.91
CA GLU A 216 -5.85 17.90 -16.09
C GLU A 216 -4.55 17.31 -16.66
N TYR A 217 -4.32 17.54 -17.94
CA TYR A 217 -3.14 17.05 -18.64
C TYR A 217 -2.59 18.07 -19.64
N GLN A 218 -1.31 17.95 -19.93
CA GLN A 218 -0.58 18.75 -20.90
C GLN A 218 0.06 17.82 -21.92
N LYS A 219 -0.20 18.05 -23.22
CA LYS A 219 0.43 17.28 -24.30
C LYS A 219 1.87 17.73 -24.52
N PRO A 220 2.71 16.94 -25.21
CA PRO A 220 4.08 17.32 -25.50
C PRO A 220 4.15 18.65 -26.22
N ARG A 221 4.97 19.58 -25.69
CA ARG A 221 5.18 20.94 -26.23
C ARG A 221 3.98 21.89 -26.11
N GLN A 222 2.88 21.45 -25.50
CA GLN A 222 1.78 22.34 -25.13
C GLN A 222 2.21 23.20 -23.95
N THR A 223 1.56 24.35 -23.70
CA THR A 223 1.83 25.21 -22.53
C THR A 223 0.60 25.44 -21.63
N TRP A 224 -0.59 25.07 -22.10
CA TRP A 224 -1.84 25.14 -21.34
C TRP A 224 -2.28 23.75 -20.87
N TRP A 225 -3.19 23.70 -19.90
CA TRP A 225 -3.74 22.46 -19.37
C TRP A 225 -5.10 22.15 -20.01
N ASN A 226 -5.34 20.89 -20.35
CA ASN A 226 -6.62 20.38 -20.83
C ASN A 226 -7.32 19.63 -19.69
N LEU A 227 -8.63 19.81 -19.57
CA LEU A 227 -9.44 19.08 -18.59
C LEU A 227 -9.66 17.64 -19.07
N LEU A 228 -9.40 16.67 -18.20
CA LEU A 228 -9.79 15.27 -18.41
C LEU A 228 -11.05 14.93 -17.62
N PHE A 229 -11.03 15.25 -16.32
CA PHE A 229 -12.14 15.04 -15.40
C PHE A 229 -12.29 16.25 -14.50
N ASP A 230 -13.51 16.74 -14.33
CA ASP A 230 -13.79 17.73 -13.29
C ASP A 230 -13.90 17.03 -11.92
N ASP A 231 -14.52 15.84 -11.86
CA ASP A 231 -14.55 15.00 -10.65
C ASP A 231 -14.40 13.52 -11.04
N HIS A 232 -13.17 12.99 -10.98
CA HIS A 232 -12.88 11.66 -11.50
C HIS A 232 -13.67 10.55 -10.79
N GLU A 233 -13.96 10.64 -9.49
CA GLU A 233 -14.73 9.59 -8.79
C GLU A 233 -16.18 9.54 -9.27
N LYS A 234 -16.77 10.69 -9.63
CA LYS A 234 -18.13 10.72 -10.19
C LYS A 234 -18.14 10.32 -11.66
N GLU A 235 -17.10 10.64 -12.42
CA GLU A 235 -17.07 10.47 -13.87
C GLU A 235 -16.55 9.10 -14.31
N THR A 236 -15.63 8.48 -13.58
CA THR A 236 -15.10 7.14 -13.86
C THR A 236 -16.08 6.04 -13.44
N THR A 237 -15.70 4.78 -13.65
CA THR A 237 -16.46 3.59 -13.24
C THR A 237 -16.14 3.14 -11.81
N GLY A 238 -15.22 3.80 -11.11
CA GLY A 238 -14.74 3.38 -9.78
C GLY A 238 -13.67 2.28 -9.82
N HIS A 239 -13.07 2.05 -10.98
CA HIS A 239 -12.03 1.04 -11.20
C HIS A 239 -10.83 1.22 -10.24
N TYR A 240 -10.24 0.11 -9.78
CA TYR A 240 -9.16 0.12 -8.78
C TYR A 240 -7.93 0.94 -9.18
N SER A 241 -7.64 1.06 -10.48
CA SER A 241 -6.52 1.85 -11.01
C SER A 241 -6.65 3.35 -10.77
N VAL A 242 -7.83 3.84 -10.36
CA VAL A 242 -8.11 5.25 -10.12
C VAL A 242 -8.86 5.50 -8.80
N CYS A 243 -8.83 4.55 -7.86
CA CYS A 243 -9.63 4.62 -6.63
C CYS A 243 -8.98 5.42 -5.49
N GLY A 244 -7.70 5.79 -5.62
CA GLY A 244 -6.93 6.46 -4.57
C GLY A 244 -5.83 7.33 -5.14
N PHE A 245 -5.26 8.22 -4.31
CA PHE A 245 -4.24 9.17 -4.78
C PHE A 245 -2.99 8.45 -5.31
N PHE A 246 -2.51 7.42 -4.62
CA PHE A 246 -1.33 6.66 -5.03
C PHE A 246 -1.59 5.94 -6.35
N GLU A 247 -2.72 5.24 -6.43
CA GLU A 247 -3.13 4.47 -7.60
C GLU A 247 -3.30 5.39 -8.82
N VAL A 248 -3.95 6.55 -8.66
CA VAL A 248 -4.10 7.55 -9.73
C VAL A 248 -2.74 8.07 -10.20
N VAL A 249 -1.84 8.43 -9.28
CA VAL A 249 -0.53 8.98 -9.64
C VAL A 249 0.35 7.93 -10.32
N GLU A 250 0.40 6.71 -9.81
CA GLU A 250 1.14 5.60 -10.41
C GLU A 250 0.61 5.28 -11.81
N HIS A 251 -0.71 5.12 -11.94
CA HIS A 251 -1.36 4.78 -13.21
C HIS A 251 -1.18 5.87 -14.28
N LEU A 252 -1.35 7.14 -13.89
CA LEU A 252 -1.13 8.26 -14.80
C LEU A 252 0.36 8.47 -15.11
N GLY A 253 1.27 8.16 -14.19
CA GLY A 253 2.71 8.24 -14.41
C GLY A 253 3.17 7.34 -15.56
N GLU A 254 2.48 6.21 -15.76
CA GLU A 254 2.70 5.30 -16.90
C GLU A 254 1.90 5.73 -18.16
N ALA A 255 0.84 6.51 -18.01
CA ALA A 255 -0.01 6.97 -19.12
C ALA A 255 0.61 8.15 -19.91
N PRO A 256 0.29 8.28 -21.22
CA PRO A 256 -0.58 7.43 -22.03
C PRO A 256 0.11 6.19 -22.63
N GLY A 257 1.42 6.05 -22.49
CA GLY A 257 2.23 4.99 -23.08
C GLY A 257 1.90 3.58 -22.56
N GLY A 258 1.76 3.43 -21.25
CA GLY A 258 1.43 2.18 -20.56
C GLY A 258 0.02 1.67 -20.87
N LEU A 259 -0.87 2.53 -21.39
CA LEU A 259 -2.25 2.16 -21.75
C LEU A 259 -2.34 1.40 -23.08
N LYS A 260 -1.27 1.34 -23.88
CA LYS A 260 -1.29 0.63 -25.15
C LYS A 260 -1.47 -0.87 -24.93
N GLY A 261 -2.58 -1.41 -25.43
CA GLY A 261 -2.93 -2.81 -25.24
C GLY A 261 -3.56 -3.12 -23.87
N ALA A 262 -3.81 -2.11 -23.03
CA ALA A 262 -4.57 -2.29 -21.81
C ALA A 262 -6.03 -2.65 -22.14
N SER A 263 -6.57 -3.62 -21.43
CA SER A 263 -7.99 -3.99 -21.49
C SER A 263 -8.83 -3.16 -20.51
N ASP A 264 -10.16 -3.22 -20.62
CA ASP A 264 -11.08 -2.54 -19.68
C ASP A 264 -11.03 -3.14 -18.26
N TRP A 265 -10.37 -4.31 -18.10
CA TRP A 265 -10.07 -4.94 -16.81
C TRP A 265 -8.79 -4.42 -16.14
N GLN A 266 -7.92 -3.76 -16.90
CA GLN A 266 -6.62 -3.29 -16.41
C GLN A 266 -6.63 -1.79 -16.14
N THR A 267 -7.60 -1.06 -16.68
CA THR A 267 -7.75 0.37 -16.53
C THR A 267 -9.21 0.75 -16.66
N ASP A 268 -9.58 1.84 -15.98
CA ASP A 268 -10.89 2.43 -16.14
C ASP A 268 -11.23 2.66 -17.64
N PRO A 269 -12.36 2.15 -18.14
CA PRO A 269 -12.71 2.21 -19.55
C PRO A 269 -12.98 3.64 -20.06
N ILE A 270 -13.45 4.54 -19.18
CA ILE A 270 -13.71 5.95 -19.53
C ILE A 270 -12.39 6.71 -19.60
N LEU A 271 -11.50 6.54 -18.62
CA LEU A 271 -10.14 7.09 -18.64
C LEU A 271 -9.40 6.67 -19.91
N LEU A 272 -9.40 5.37 -20.23
CA LEU A 272 -8.73 4.81 -21.39
C LEU A 272 -9.16 5.51 -22.68
N ARG A 273 -10.47 5.69 -22.87
CA ARG A 273 -11.04 6.29 -24.08
C ARG A 273 -10.87 7.80 -24.12
N LYS A 274 -11.01 8.52 -23.00
CA LYS A 274 -10.72 9.96 -22.94
C LYS A 274 -9.26 10.26 -23.32
N ILE A 275 -8.30 9.46 -22.81
CA ILE A 275 -6.88 9.62 -23.19
C ILE A 275 -6.68 9.23 -24.66
N ALA A 276 -7.31 8.15 -25.14
CA ALA A 276 -7.20 7.71 -26.52
C ALA A 276 -7.73 8.74 -27.52
N ALA A 277 -8.83 9.43 -27.19
CA ALA A 277 -9.38 10.52 -28.01
C ALA A 277 -8.35 11.63 -28.29
N ASP A 278 -7.37 11.79 -27.41
CA ASP A 278 -6.35 12.82 -27.48
C ASP A 278 -4.94 12.32 -27.81
N TYR A 279 -4.73 11.00 -27.86
CA TYR A 279 -3.46 10.34 -28.14
C TYR A 279 -3.58 9.30 -29.27
N PRO A 280 -3.23 9.67 -30.53
CA PRO A 280 -3.49 8.84 -31.72
C PRO A 280 -2.90 7.43 -31.70
N ALA A 281 -1.77 7.22 -31.02
CA ALA A 281 -1.15 5.90 -30.96
C ALA A 281 -1.95 4.92 -30.11
N LEU A 282 -2.60 5.40 -29.03
CA LEU A 282 -3.51 4.61 -28.22
C LEU A 282 -4.85 4.42 -28.95
N ALA A 283 -5.39 5.46 -29.60
CA ALA A 283 -6.60 5.34 -30.40
C ALA A 283 -6.52 4.21 -31.43
N LYS A 284 -5.41 4.15 -32.19
CA LYS A 284 -5.14 3.09 -33.17
C LYS A 284 -5.09 1.69 -32.56
N SER A 285 -4.62 1.56 -31.31
CA SER A 285 -4.59 0.25 -30.63
C SER A 285 -5.96 -0.23 -30.20
N LEU A 286 -6.93 0.67 -30.01
CA LEU A 286 -8.29 0.33 -29.62
C LEU A 286 -9.23 0.02 -30.79
N VAL A 287 -8.89 0.45 -32.01
CA VAL A 287 -9.75 0.26 -33.21
C VAL A 287 -10.20 -1.19 -33.35
N GLY A 288 -9.27 -2.16 -33.31
CA GLY A 288 -9.61 -3.57 -33.52
C GLY A 288 -10.59 -4.14 -32.49
N LYS A 289 -10.59 -3.59 -31.26
CA LYS A 289 -11.54 -3.93 -30.22
C LYS A 289 -12.90 -3.28 -30.49
N ILE A 290 -12.92 -1.97 -30.71
CA ILE A 290 -14.15 -1.18 -30.86
C ILE A 290 -14.94 -1.61 -32.10
N THR A 291 -14.27 -1.99 -33.19
CA THR A 291 -14.95 -2.44 -34.42
C THR A 291 -15.22 -3.94 -34.47
N SER A 292 -14.99 -4.67 -33.37
CA SER A 292 -15.27 -6.11 -33.31
C SER A 292 -16.78 -6.36 -33.28
N SER A 293 -17.26 -7.42 -33.93
CA SER A 293 -18.68 -7.81 -33.89
C SER A 293 -19.16 -8.18 -32.50
N ASP A 294 -18.23 -8.60 -31.64
CA ASP A 294 -18.50 -9.12 -30.30
C ASP A 294 -18.29 -8.04 -29.23
N TYR A 295 -18.04 -6.79 -29.64
CA TYR A 295 -17.88 -5.66 -28.72
C TYR A 295 -19.21 -4.95 -28.51
N SER A 296 -19.58 -4.78 -27.25
CA SER A 296 -20.68 -3.91 -26.84
C SER A 296 -20.26 -3.09 -25.62
N PRO A 297 -20.40 -1.76 -25.66
CA PRO A 297 -20.22 -0.90 -24.49
C PRO A 297 -21.12 -1.28 -23.31
N ASP A 298 -22.30 -1.84 -23.59
CA ASP A 298 -23.26 -2.29 -22.56
C ASP A 298 -22.83 -3.61 -21.88
N GLU A 299 -21.81 -4.29 -22.43
CA GLU A 299 -21.24 -5.53 -21.89
C GLU A 299 -19.85 -5.31 -21.25
N ILE A 300 -19.52 -4.06 -20.92
CA ILE A 300 -18.34 -3.76 -20.09
C ILE A 300 -18.74 -3.95 -18.62
N TYR A 301 -17.89 -4.65 -17.88
CA TYR A 301 -18.11 -4.95 -16.47
C TYR A 301 -17.14 -4.16 -15.60
N THR A 302 -17.60 -3.81 -14.41
CA THR A 302 -16.78 -3.31 -13.31
C THR A 302 -15.89 -4.42 -12.75
N ASP A 303 -14.95 -4.04 -11.88
CA ASP A 303 -14.05 -4.97 -11.17
C ASP A 303 -14.78 -6.04 -10.34
N PHE A 304 -16.07 -5.83 -10.06
CA PHE A 304 -16.93 -6.75 -9.31
C PHE A 304 -17.78 -7.65 -10.21
N GLU A 305 -17.46 -7.72 -11.50
CA GLU A 305 -18.23 -8.47 -12.51
C GLU A 305 -19.69 -7.98 -12.66
N GLU A 306 -19.96 -6.74 -12.24
CA GLU A 306 -21.26 -6.09 -12.43
C GLU A 306 -21.22 -5.24 -13.71
N PRO A 307 -22.27 -5.25 -14.55
CA PRO A 307 -22.34 -4.35 -15.71
C PRO A 307 -22.17 -2.90 -15.29
N ILE A 308 -21.45 -2.12 -16.09
CA ILE A 308 -21.39 -0.67 -15.84
C ILE A 308 -22.77 -0.03 -15.95
N ASP A 309 -22.96 1.06 -15.21
CA ASP A 309 -24.20 1.83 -15.24
C ASP A 309 -24.53 2.32 -16.67
N GLY A 310 -25.83 2.42 -16.98
CA GLY A 310 -26.30 2.78 -18.32
C GLY A 310 -25.83 4.15 -18.78
N GLU A 311 -25.75 5.13 -17.88
CA GLU A 311 -25.21 6.46 -18.21
C GLU A 311 -23.71 6.37 -18.58
N LYS A 312 -22.95 5.49 -17.91
CA LYS A 312 -21.54 5.25 -18.19
C LYS A 312 -21.34 4.52 -19.53
N ALA A 313 -22.21 3.56 -19.84
CA ALA A 313 -22.19 2.88 -21.13
C ALA A 313 -22.44 3.85 -22.29
N ASP A 314 -23.36 4.80 -22.12
CA ASP A 314 -23.62 5.83 -23.14
C ASP A 314 -22.44 6.81 -23.31
N ILE A 315 -21.79 7.20 -22.22
CA ILE A 315 -20.53 7.97 -22.28
C ILE A 315 -19.45 7.19 -23.06
N ILE A 316 -19.34 5.89 -22.83
CA ILE A 316 -18.37 5.04 -23.54
C ILE A 316 -18.69 4.98 -25.03
N LYS A 317 -19.95 4.84 -25.44
CA LYS A 317 -20.37 4.87 -26.85
C LYS A 317 -19.92 6.16 -27.53
N ASP A 318 -20.16 7.30 -26.89
CA ASP A 318 -19.76 8.61 -27.43
C ASP A 318 -18.24 8.75 -27.52
N LEU A 319 -17.50 8.22 -26.54
CA LEU A 319 -16.04 8.23 -26.55
C LEU A 319 -15.46 7.29 -27.61
N ASP A 320 -16.07 6.13 -27.85
CA ASP A 320 -15.63 5.20 -28.91
C ASP A 320 -15.67 5.87 -30.29
N ILE A 321 -16.72 6.64 -30.57
CA ILE A 321 -16.83 7.44 -31.80
C ILE A 321 -15.65 8.42 -31.91
N GLN A 322 -15.31 9.12 -30.83
CA GLN A 322 -14.17 10.06 -30.81
C GLN A 322 -12.84 9.33 -31.01
N VAL A 323 -12.67 8.17 -30.39
CA VAL A 323 -11.47 7.33 -30.55
C VAL A 323 -11.30 6.90 -32.01
N LEU A 324 -12.37 6.45 -32.67
CA LEU A 324 -12.34 6.07 -34.08
C LEU A 324 -11.99 7.26 -35.00
N GLN A 325 -12.55 8.44 -34.72
CA GLN A 325 -12.22 9.68 -35.44
C GLN A 325 -10.73 10.02 -35.28
N THR A 326 -10.20 9.98 -34.05
CA THR A 326 -8.78 10.25 -33.75
C THR A 326 -7.86 9.21 -34.39
N ALA A 327 -8.30 7.96 -34.52
CA ALA A 327 -7.58 6.91 -35.24
C ALA A 327 -7.61 7.08 -36.76
N GLY A 328 -8.49 7.93 -37.30
CA GLY A 328 -8.68 8.16 -38.73
C GLY A 328 -9.60 7.15 -39.41
N VAL A 329 -10.48 6.47 -38.66
CA VAL A 329 -11.45 5.50 -39.18
C VAL A 329 -12.71 6.24 -39.67
N PRO A 330 -13.16 6.03 -40.92
CA PRO A 330 -14.39 6.64 -41.42
C PRO A 330 -15.62 6.10 -40.67
N LEU A 331 -16.48 7.00 -40.18
CA LEU A 331 -17.70 6.66 -39.42
C LEU A 331 -18.76 5.87 -40.21
N ALA A 332 -18.56 5.65 -41.52
CA ALA A 332 -19.43 4.78 -42.32
C ALA A 332 -19.31 3.28 -41.94
N HIS A 333 -18.36 2.96 -41.06
CA HIS A 333 -18.07 1.61 -40.54
C HIS A 333 -17.98 1.57 -39.00
N ALA A 334 -18.44 2.62 -38.32
CA ALA A 334 -18.47 2.72 -36.86
C ALA A 334 -19.79 2.22 -36.30
#